data_AF-A0AA40EJ14-F1
#
_entry.id   AF-A0AA40EJ14-F1
#
_cell.length_a   1.000
_cell.length_b   1.000
_cell.length_c   1.000
_cell.angle_alpha   90.00
_cell.angle_beta   90.00
_cell.angle_gamma   90.00
#
_symmetry.space_group_name_H-M   'P 1'
#
loop_
_entity.id
_entity.type
_entity.pdbx_description
1 polymer ?
#
loop_
_entity_poly.entity_id
_entity_poly.type
_entity_poly.pdbx_seq_one_letter_code
_entity_poly.pdbx_strand_id
1 'polypeptide(L)'
;TTTLTLSLPPSLALPNPNALPPSTRASLSSLGVLLTAPLSTHNTFIFRNVTAGSYLADIACATHAFAPLRVDVDLVDGAGVVKAWETYRGNEWGNRGEGVPLTGDGVLEVRVLGGKGYFSERSKFNAFAILRSPMILLGLFSLAIMFGMPYLVDNMDPEMRAEWEERQKSNPINSIMGAASGGAAGGGTGSFDMASFLAGSAGKKEEGG
;
A
#
# COMPACT_ATOMS: atom_id res chain seq x y z
N THR A 1 35.88 -13.83 -21.44
CA THR A 1 35.17 -13.64 -20.15
C THR A 1 35.43 -12.24 -19.67
N THR A 2 34.61 -11.71 -18.76
CA THR A 2 34.80 -10.39 -18.16
C THR A 2 34.60 -10.42 -16.65
N THR A 3 35.02 -9.36 -15.97
CA THR A 3 34.74 -9.15 -14.54
C THR A 3 33.60 -8.16 -14.43
N LEU A 4 32.54 -8.53 -13.72
CA LEU A 4 31.41 -7.66 -13.43
C LEU A 4 31.46 -7.22 -11.97
N THR A 5 31.36 -5.92 -11.74
CA THR A 5 31.31 -5.36 -10.38
C THR A 5 29.97 -4.68 -10.15
N LEU A 6 29.23 -5.11 -9.14
CA LEU A 6 28.05 -4.41 -8.64
C LEU A 6 28.45 -3.57 -7.44
N SER A 7 28.04 -2.31 -7.38
CA SER A 7 28.33 -1.37 -6.30
C SER A 7 27.07 -0.95 -5.57
N LEU A 8 27.18 -0.80 -4.25
CA LEU A 8 26.12 -0.28 -3.38
C LEU A 8 26.49 1.12 -2.89
N PRO A 9 26.07 2.18 -3.59
CA PRO A 9 26.28 3.54 -3.11
C PRO A 9 25.41 3.82 -1.88
N PRO A 10 25.88 4.68 -0.96
CA PRO A 10 25.04 5.25 0.10
C PRO A 10 23.79 5.91 -0.49
N SER A 11 22.63 5.64 0.09
CA SER A 11 21.34 6.20 -0.33
C SER A 11 20.48 6.56 0.86
N LEU A 12 19.36 7.28 0.63
CA LEU A 12 18.42 7.61 1.71
C LEU A 12 17.89 6.37 2.43
N ALA A 13 17.63 5.28 1.68
CA ALA A 13 17.15 4.02 2.23
C ALA A 13 18.26 3.19 2.92
N LEU A 14 19.52 3.40 2.55
CA LEU A 14 20.68 2.74 3.13
C LEU A 14 21.85 3.74 3.25
N PRO A 15 21.89 4.55 4.32
CA PRO A 15 22.93 5.58 4.48
C PRO A 15 24.33 4.99 4.68
N ASN A 16 24.43 3.81 5.29
CA ASN A 16 25.69 3.11 5.50
C ASN A 16 25.57 1.65 5.03
N PRO A 17 26.13 1.30 3.85
CA PRO A 17 26.07 -0.07 3.35
C PRO A 17 26.82 -1.10 4.23
N ASN A 18 27.75 -0.68 5.09
CA ASN A 18 28.40 -1.56 6.07
C ASN A 18 27.43 -2.06 7.17
N ALA A 19 26.25 -1.46 7.31
CA ALA A 19 25.22 -1.93 8.24
C ALA A 19 24.46 -3.17 7.71
N LEU A 20 24.71 -3.58 6.46
CA LEU A 20 24.10 -4.77 5.90
C LEU A 20 24.64 -6.04 6.60
N PRO A 21 23.79 -7.07 6.79
CA PRO A 21 24.23 -8.34 7.37
C PRO A 21 25.36 -8.98 6.54
N PRO A 22 26.29 -9.71 7.17
CA PRO A 22 27.36 -10.42 6.46
C PRO A 22 26.83 -11.56 5.56
N SER A 23 25.58 -11.99 5.76
CA SER A 23 24.89 -12.94 4.89
C SER A 23 24.43 -12.33 3.55
N THR A 24 24.63 -11.03 3.34
CA THR A 24 24.27 -10.35 2.09
C THR A 24 25.13 -10.86 0.94
N ARG A 25 24.48 -11.37 -0.11
CA ARG A 25 25.13 -11.92 -1.30
C ARG A 25 24.40 -11.50 -2.55
N ALA A 26 25.15 -11.24 -3.61
CA ALA A 26 24.61 -11.09 -4.95
C ALA A 26 24.68 -12.42 -5.71
N SER A 27 23.75 -12.64 -6.61
CA SER A 27 23.73 -13.77 -7.54
C SER A 27 23.47 -13.30 -8.96
N LEU A 28 24.24 -13.82 -9.91
CA LEU A 28 23.95 -13.77 -11.34
C LEU A 28 23.41 -15.13 -11.77
N SER A 29 22.19 -15.13 -12.29
CA SER A 29 21.52 -16.34 -12.75
C SER A 29 21.21 -16.26 -14.24
N SER A 30 21.48 -17.35 -14.96
CA SER A 30 21.09 -17.58 -16.34
C SER A 30 20.74 -19.06 -16.52
N LEU A 31 20.34 -19.48 -17.71
CA LEU A 31 20.01 -20.87 -17.98
C LEU A 31 21.23 -21.77 -17.71
N GLY A 32 21.16 -22.59 -16.66
CA GLY A 32 22.22 -23.52 -16.27
C GLY A 32 23.45 -22.88 -15.62
N VAL A 33 23.44 -21.58 -15.35
CA VAL A 33 24.57 -20.85 -14.74
C VAL A 33 24.09 -20.08 -13.52
N LEU A 34 24.75 -20.29 -12.38
CA LEU A 34 24.54 -19.52 -11.16
C LEU A 34 25.90 -19.12 -10.59
N LEU A 35 26.21 -17.82 -10.66
CA LEU A 35 27.40 -17.24 -10.04
C LEU A 35 26.96 -16.44 -8.82
N THR A 36 27.75 -16.49 -7.76
CA THR A 36 27.41 -15.79 -6.51
C THR A 36 28.63 -15.08 -5.95
N ALA A 37 28.43 -13.87 -5.42
CA ALA A 37 29.48 -13.06 -4.83
C ALA A 37 29.02 -12.51 -3.46
N PRO A 38 29.85 -12.60 -2.42
CA PRO A 38 29.56 -11.97 -1.12
C PRO A 38 29.78 -10.45 -1.19
N LEU A 39 29.18 -9.72 -0.24
CA LEU A 39 29.45 -8.29 -0.06
C LEU A 39 30.89 -8.07 0.42
N SER A 40 31.63 -7.22 -0.29
CA SER A 40 32.99 -6.80 0.10
C SER A 40 32.99 -5.63 1.09
N THR A 41 34.13 -5.37 1.72
CA THR A 41 34.37 -4.17 2.56
C THR A 41 34.32 -2.85 1.79
N HIS A 42 34.37 -2.91 0.45
CA HIS A 42 34.24 -1.75 -0.43
C HIS A 42 32.79 -1.53 -0.91
N ASN A 43 31.81 -2.20 -0.29
CA ASN A 43 30.40 -2.15 -0.67
C ASN A 43 30.15 -2.64 -2.11
N THR A 44 30.93 -3.62 -2.56
CA THR A 44 30.83 -4.18 -3.91
C THR A 44 30.65 -5.69 -3.91
N PHE A 45 30.07 -6.21 -4.99
CA PHE A 45 30.02 -7.62 -5.33
C PHE A 45 30.80 -7.84 -6.62
N ILE A 46 31.79 -8.73 -6.59
CA ILE A 46 32.70 -8.96 -7.70
C ILE A 46 32.48 -10.35 -8.28
N PHE A 47 31.99 -10.41 -9.51
CA PHE A 47 31.84 -11.64 -10.27
C PHE A 47 32.99 -11.76 -11.27
N ARG A 48 33.82 -12.78 -11.10
CA ARG A 48 34.94 -13.07 -12.01
C ARG A 48 34.50 -14.11 -13.04
N ASN A 49 35.14 -14.07 -14.20
CA ASN A 49 34.93 -15.05 -15.28
C ASN A 49 33.49 -15.11 -15.81
N VAL A 50 32.81 -13.97 -15.88
CA VAL A 50 31.47 -13.90 -16.46
C VAL A 50 31.58 -14.11 -17.98
N THR A 51 30.82 -15.05 -18.52
CA THR A 51 30.80 -15.37 -19.96
C THR A 51 29.77 -14.50 -20.69
N ALA A 52 29.86 -14.41 -22.01
CA ALA A 52 28.87 -13.67 -22.79
C ALA A 52 27.49 -14.29 -22.62
N GLY A 53 26.47 -13.45 -22.45
CA GLY A 53 25.10 -13.89 -22.25
C GLY A 53 24.27 -12.90 -21.43
N SER A 54 23.01 -13.26 -21.24
CA SER A 54 22.04 -12.49 -20.45
C SER A 54 21.87 -13.14 -19.07
N TYR A 55 21.98 -12.32 -18.04
CA TYR A 55 21.91 -12.73 -16.64
C TYR A 55 20.90 -11.88 -15.87
N LEU A 56 20.25 -12.49 -14.88
CA LEU A 56 19.50 -11.80 -13.85
C LEU A 56 20.40 -11.65 -12.61
N ALA A 57 20.73 -10.40 -12.28
CA ALA A 57 21.42 -10.03 -11.05
C ALA A 57 20.39 -9.73 -9.95
N ASP A 58 20.51 -10.43 -8.83
CA ASP A 58 19.68 -10.22 -7.64
C ASP A 58 20.57 -10.17 -6.39
N ILE A 59 20.15 -9.42 -5.38
CA ILE A 59 20.83 -9.30 -4.09
C ILE A 59 19.96 -9.88 -2.99
N ALA A 60 20.39 -11.01 -2.46
CA ALA A 60 19.80 -11.63 -1.29
C ALA A 60 20.34 -10.96 -0.02
N CYS A 61 19.44 -10.30 0.71
CA CYS A 61 19.71 -9.67 1.99
C CYS A 61 18.53 -9.87 2.93
N ALA A 62 18.82 -10.09 4.22
CA ALA A 62 17.77 -10.21 5.23
C ALA A 62 17.11 -8.86 5.54
N THR A 63 17.83 -7.74 5.56
CA THR A 63 17.28 -6.48 6.08
C THR A 63 16.74 -5.54 5.00
N HIS A 64 17.27 -5.59 3.77
CA HIS A 64 16.91 -4.66 2.70
C HIS A 64 16.54 -5.39 1.40
N ALA A 65 15.73 -4.75 0.59
CA ALA A 65 15.42 -5.15 -0.77
C ALA A 65 16.18 -4.26 -1.77
N PHE A 66 16.57 -4.86 -2.90
CA PHE A 66 17.33 -4.21 -3.96
C PHE A 66 16.59 -4.40 -5.29
N ALA A 67 16.77 -3.47 -6.22
CA ALA A 67 16.22 -3.60 -7.55
C ALA A 67 16.99 -4.70 -8.31
N PRO A 68 16.32 -5.75 -8.83
CA PRO A 68 17.00 -6.73 -9.64
C PRO A 68 17.39 -6.11 -10.98
N LEU A 69 18.54 -6.50 -11.50
CA LEU A 69 19.06 -6.01 -12.77
C LEU A 69 19.09 -7.13 -13.80
N ARG A 70 18.64 -6.85 -15.02
CA ARG A 70 19.05 -7.63 -16.19
C ARG A 70 20.41 -7.12 -16.62
N VAL A 71 21.38 -8.02 -16.72
CA VAL A 71 22.75 -7.72 -17.18
C VAL A 71 23.03 -8.53 -18.43
N ASP A 72 23.26 -7.86 -19.55
CA ASP A 72 23.73 -8.48 -20.78
C ASP A 72 25.24 -8.23 -20.92
N VAL A 73 25.98 -9.31 -21.16
CA VAL A 73 27.43 -9.30 -21.36
C VAL A 73 27.70 -9.73 -22.80
N ASP A 74 28.24 -8.81 -23.60
CA ASP A 74 28.67 -9.06 -24.96
C ASP A 74 30.21 -9.13 -25.02
N LEU A 75 30.77 -9.84 -26.01
CA LEU A 75 32.21 -9.81 -26.30
C LEU A 75 32.41 -9.08 -27.62
N VAL A 76 32.99 -7.88 -27.55
CA VAL A 76 33.32 -7.05 -28.72
C VAL A 76 34.84 -6.95 -28.78
N ASP A 77 35.43 -7.42 -29.87
CA ASP A 77 36.90 -7.43 -30.09
C ASP A 77 37.70 -8.08 -28.95
N GLY A 78 37.11 -9.10 -28.31
CA GLY A 78 37.70 -9.82 -27.17
C GLY A 78 37.55 -9.11 -25.82
N ALA A 79 37.08 -7.87 -25.80
CA ALA A 79 36.71 -7.13 -24.59
C ALA A 79 35.24 -7.39 -24.21
N GLY A 80 34.97 -7.56 -22.91
CA GLY A 80 33.61 -7.73 -22.42
C GLY A 80 32.89 -6.39 -22.26
N VAL A 81 31.86 -6.16 -23.07
CA VAL A 81 30.98 -5.00 -22.96
C VAL A 81 29.76 -5.40 -22.12
N VAL A 82 29.52 -4.65 -21.05
CA VAL A 82 28.39 -4.90 -20.14
C VAL A 82 27.31 -3.85 -20.41
N LYS A 83 26.05 -4.27 -20.42
CA LYS A 83 24.88 -3.39 -20.40
C LYS A 83 23.91 -3.90 -19.35
N ALA A 84 23.24 -3.00 -18.65
CA ALA A 84 22.29 -3.37 -17.62
C ALA A 84 21.03 -2.53 -17.66
N TRP A 85 19.94 -3.13 -17.19
CA TRP A 85 18.63 -2.50 -17.07
C TRP A 85 18.00 -2.98 -15.77
N GLU A 86 17.27 -2.10 -15.11
CA GLU A 86 16.44 -2.53 -13.99
C GLU A 86 15.28 -3.38 -14.48
N THR A 87 14.94 -4.40 -13.69
CA THR A 87 13.82 -5.27 -13.99
C THR A 87 13.01 -5.53 -12.72
N TYR A 88 11.92 -6.26 -12.85
CA TYR A 88 11.08 -6.67 -11.74
C TYR A 88 10.33 -7.95 -12.11
N ARG A 89 9.83 -8.65 -11.10
CA ARG A 89 9.07 -9.89 -11.32
C ARG A 89 7.80 -9.58 -12.12
N GLY A 90 7.62 -10.31 -13.22
CA GLY A 90 6.50 -10.10 -14.14
C GLY A 90 6.82 -9.19 -15.32
N ASN A 91 7.99 -8.53 -15.35
CA ASN A 91 8.46 -7.84 -16.56
C ASN A 91 8.91 -8.87 -17.61
N GLU A 92 8.48 -8.69 -18.86
CA GLU A 92 8.94 -9.53 -19.96
C GLU A 92 10.45 -9.38 -20.14
N TRP A 93 11.17 -10.48 -20.36
CA TRP A 93 12.63 -10.44 -20.48
C TRP A 93 13.08 -9.47 -21.56
N GLY A 94 12.43 -9.51 -22.74
CA GLY A 94 12.74 -8.65 -23.89
C GLY A 94 12.44 -7.16 -23.67
N ASN A 95 11.58 -6.80 -22.71
CA ASN A 95 11.26 -5.42 -22.42
C ASN A 95 12.36 -4.77 -21.57
N ARG A 96 13.23 -4.03 -22.25
CA ARG A 96 14.32 -3.27 -21.65
C ARG A 96 13.83 -1.83 -21.45
N GLY A 97 13.73 -1.40 -20.20
CA GLY A 97 13.41 -0.02 -19.84
C GLY A 97 14.63 0.90 -19.98
N GLU A 98 14.74 1.86 -19.07
CA GLU A 98 15.91 2.72 -18.96
C GLU A 98 17.16 1.91 -18.60
N GLY A 99 18.26 2.16 -19.31
CA GLY A 99 19.54 1.52 -19.04
C GLY A 99 20.16 2.08 -17.77
N VAL A 100 20.70 1.19 -16.93
CA VAL A 100 21.51 1.62 -15.78
C VAL A 100 22.86 2.09 -16.32
N PRO A 101 23.27 3.34 -16.05
CA PRO A 101 24.57 3.82 -16.48
C PRO A 101 25.68 3.02 -15.77
N LEU A 102 26.73 2.72 -16.52
CA LEU A 102 27.94 2.14 -15.95
C LEU A 102 28.83 3.25 -15.42
N THR A 103 29.28 3.10 -14.19
CA THR A 103 30.28 3.99 -13.59
C THR A 103 31.67 3.45 -13.92
N GLY A 104 32.51 4.26 -14.59
CA GLY A 104 33.91 3.92 -14.89
C GLY A 104 34.10 2.55 -15.58
N ASP A 105 35.00 1.73 -15.01
CA ASP A 105 35.45 0.42 -15.52
C ASP A 105 34.39 -0.71 -15.46
N GLY A 106 33.14 -0.43 -15.83
CA GLY A 106 32.07 -1.43 -15.88
C GLY A 106 31.45 -1.74 -14.51
N VAL A 107 31.44 -0.77 -13.60
CA VAL A 107 30.77 -0.87 -12.30
C VAL A 107 29.29 -0.54 -12.48
N LEU A 108 28.41 -1.44 -12.06
CA LEU A 108 26.97 -1.22 -12.05
C LEU A 108 26.51 -0.85 -10.66
N GLU A 109 25.87 0.31 -10.54
CA GLU A 109 25.27 0.74 -9.28
C GLU A 109 23.91 0.06 -9.09
N VAL A 110 23.72 -0.56 -7.93
CA VAL A 110 22.46 -1.24 -7.60
C VAL A 110 21.64 -0.37 -6.67
N ARG A 111 20.38 -0.14 -7.06
CA ARG A 111 19.45 0.68 -6.26
C ARG A 111 18.85 -0.11 -5.10
N VAL A 112 18.83 0.52 -3.93
CA VAL A 112 18.14 0.02 -2.73
C VAL A 112 16.68 0.43 -2.79
N LEU A 113 15.76 -0.54 -2.64
CA LEU A 113 14.31 -0.28 -2.63
C LEU A 113 13.80 0.11 -1.24
N GLY A 114 14.43 -0.42 -0.19
CA GLY A 114 14.05 -0.11 1.20
C GLY A 114 14.29 -1.27 2.16
N GLY A 115 13.99 -1.03 3.44
CA GLY A 115 14.02 -2.05 4.49
C GLY A 115 12.88 -3.06 4.36
N LYS A 116 13.16 -4.32 4.67
CA LYS A 116 12.17 -5.40 4.68
C LYS A 116 11.48 -5.47 6.03
N GLY A 117 10.17 -5.22 6.04
CA GLY A 117 9.31 -5.49 7.19
C GLY A 117 8.79 -6.92 7.15
N TYR A 118 9.24 -7.77 8.08
CA TYR A 118 8.75 -9.15 8.20
C TYR A 118 7.56 -9.29 9.16
N PHE A 119 7.36 -8.28 10.01
CA PHE A 119 6.36 -8.30 11.06
C PHE A 119 5.28 -7.28 10.74
N SER A 120 4.03 -7.70 10.86
CA SER A 120 2.89 -6.81 10.92
C SER A 120 2.65 -6.42 12.38
N GLU A 121 2.41 -5.13 12.64
CA GLU A 121 1.95 -4.71 13.96
C GLU A 121 0.56 -5.30 14.25
N ARG A 122 0.34 -5.74 15.49
CA ARG A 122 -1.00 -6.13 15.94
C ARG A 122 -1.87 -4.88 16.00
N SER A 123 -3.09 -4.98 15.49
CA SER A 123 -4.11 -3.95 15.71
C SER A 123 -4.27 -3.75 17.22
N LYS A 124 -3.95 -2.53 17.69
CA LYS A 124 -4.14 -2.14 19.09
C LYS A 124 -5.55 -1.55 19.21
N PHE A 125 -6.21 -1.85 20.32
CA PHE A 125 -7.47 -1.19 20.67
C PHE A 125 -7.22 0.31 20.82
N ASN A 126 -7.74 1.11 19.90
CA ASN A 126 -7.65 2.56 19.95
C ASN A 126 -9.00 3.11 20.40
N ALA A 127 -9.16 3.33 21.71
CA ALA A 127 -10.38 3.87 22.30
C ALA A 127 -10.82 5.20 21.65
N PHE A 128 -9.85 6.01 21.22
CA PHE A 128 -10.11 7.27 20.54
C PHE A 128 -10.59 7.06 19.10
N ALA A 129 -10.09 6.03 18.40
CA ALA A 129 -10.64 5.64 17.10
C ALA A 129 -12.07 5.09 17.20
N ILE A 130 -12.38 4.41 18.31
CA ILE A 130 -13.74 3.91 18.60
C ILE A 130 -14.68 5.09 18.85
N LEU A 131 -14.30 6.08 19.65
CA LEU A 131 -15.10 7.30 19.85
C LEU A 131 -15.34 8.06 18.53
N ARG A 132 -14.35 8.09 17.62
CA ARG A 132 -14.47 8.69 16.28
C ARG A 132 -15.26 7.83 15.30
N SER A 133 -15.70 6.64 15.68
CA SER A 133 -16.47 5.80 14.78
C SER A 133 -17.84 6.45 14.50
N PRO A 134 -18.28 6.48 13.23
CA PRO A 134 -19.52 7.15 12.84
C PRO A 134 -20.73 6.56 13.56
N MET A 135 -20.72 5.25 13.84
CA MET A 135 -21.80 4.60 14.58
C MET A 135 -21.89 5.05 16.05
N ILE A 136 -20.77 5.24 16.72
CA ILE A 136 -20.76 5.71 18.12
C ILE A 136 -21.14 7.19 18.21
N LEU A 137 -20.66 8.02 17.27
CA LEU A 137 -21.04 9.44 17.23
C LEU A 137 -22.54 9.61 16.94
N LEU A 138 -23.09 8.84 16.00
CA LEU A 138 -24.53 8.84 15.73
C LEU A 138 -25.33 8.35 16.93
N GLY A 139 -24.84 7.33 17.65
CA GLY A 139 -25.46 6.85 18.89
C GLY A 139 -25.42 7.88 20.03
N LEU A 140 -24.30 8.58 20.23
CA LEU A 140 -24.21 9.65 21.23
C LEU A 140 -25.09 10.85 20.86
N PHE A 141 -25.13 11.22 19.57
CA PHE A 141 -25.96 12.30 19.07
C PHE A 141 -27.45 11.99 19.24
N SER A 142 -27.89 10.76 18.94
CA SER A 142 -29.28 10.35 19.15
C SER A 142 -29.68 10.34 20.62
N LEU A 143 -28.80 9.88 21.52
CA LEU A 143 -29.00 9.96 22.97
C LEU A 143 -29.12 11.42 23.45
N ALA A 144 -28.28 12.33 22.93
CA ALA A 144 -28.34 13.74 23.27
C ALA A 144 -29.67 14.38 22.83
N ILE A 145 -30.17 14.05 21.64
CA ILE A 145 -31.49 14.52 21.17
C ILE A 145 -32.61 13.94 22.04
N MET A 146 -32.59 12.64 22.32
CA MET A 146 -33.63 11.96 23.09
C MET A 146 -33.83 12.57 24.48
N PHE A 147 -32.74 12.92 25.17
CA PHE A 147 -32.81 13.55 26.50
C PHE A 147 -32.84 15.08 26.47
N GLY A 148 -32.31 15.70 25.40
CA GLY A 148 -32.25 17.16 25.28
C GLY A 148 -33.52 17.79 24.70
N MET A 149 -34.20 17.11 23.78
CA MET A 149 -35.43 17.61 23.15
C MET A 149 -36.55 17.92 24.14
N PRO A 150 -36.85 17.08 25.17
CA PRO A 150 -37.87 17.40 26.16
C PRO A 150 -37.60 18.74 26.86
N TYR A 151 -36.34 18.99 27.24
CA TYR A 151 -35.94 20.24 27.89
C TYR A 151 -36.04 21.46 26.96
N LEU A 152 -35.73 21.30 25.67
CA LEU A 152 -35.89 22.36 24.68
C LEU A 152 -37.38 22.67 24.47
N VAL A 153 -38.21 21.64 24.32
CA VAL A 153 -39.65 21.80 24.13
C VAL A 153 -40.27 22.46 25.36
N ASP A 154 -39.91 22.06 26.58
CA ASP A 154 -40.43 22.62 27.84
C ASP A 154 -40.14 24.11 28.05
N ASN A 155 -39.07 24.64 27.44
CA ASN A 155 -38.69 26.05 27.51
C ASN A 155 -39.07 26.87 26.27
N MET A 156 -39.81 26.31 25.32
CA MET A 156 -40.26 27.03 24.11
C MET A 156 -41.60 27.72 24.30
N ASP A 157 -41.70 28.95 23.77
CA ASP A 157 -42.95 29.71 23.70
C ASP A 157 -44.03 28.98 22.88
N PRO A 158 -45.32 29.15 23.21
CA PRO A 158 -46.43 28.38 22.61
C PRO A 158 -46.57 28.56 21.09
N GLU A 159 -46.17 29.71 20.54
CA GLU A 159 -46.19 29.97 19.09
C GLU A 159 -45.06 29.20 18.37
N MET A 160 -43.86 29.13 18.96
CA MET A 160 -42.75 28.36 18.39
C MET A 160 -42.95 26.85 18.49
N ARG A 161 -43.68 26.37 19.51
CA ARG A 161 -44.06 24.96 19.64
C ARG A 161 -44.97 24.52 18.49
N ALA A 162 -45.97 25.32 18.14
CA ALA A 162 -46.89 25.02 17.03
C ALA A 162 -46.15 24.98 15.68
N GLU A 163 -45.24 25.92 15.42
CA GLU A 163 -44.41 25.90 14.21
C GLU A 163 -43.45 24.69 14.14
N TRP A 164 -42.92 24.25 15.30
CA TRP A 164 -42.11 23.04 15.38
C TRP A 164 -42.91 21.77 15.13
N GLU A 165 -44.13 21.66 15.64
CA GLU A 165 -45.03 20.52 15.38
C GLU A 165 -45.42 20.42 13.90
N GLU A 166 -45.65 21.55 13.23
CA GLU A 166 -45.90 21.59 11.78
C GLU A 166 -44.66 21.15 10.97
N ARG A 167 -43.47 21.57 11.39
CA ARG A 167 -42.20 21.15 10.76
C ARG A 167 -41.82 19.69 11.08
N GLN A 168 -42.18 19.17 12.24
CA GLN A 168 -41.96 17.76 12.59
C GLN A 168 -42.78 16.80 11.74
N LYS A 169 -43.97 17.21 11.28
CA LYS A 169 -44.82 16.42 10.37
C LYS A 169 -44.24 16.32 8.94
N SER A 170 -43.31 17.20 8.58
CA SER A 170 -42.77 17.31 7.21
C SER A 170 -41.31 16.88 7.07
N ASN A 171 -40.59 16.61 8.17
CA ASN A 171 -39.15 16.32 8.12
C ASN A 171 -38.81 14.81 8.06
N PRO A 172 -38.04 14.34 7.06
CA PRO A 172 -37.67 12.92 6.89
C PRO A 172 -36.65 12.40 7.91
N ILE A 173 -36.10 13.25 8.79
CA ILE A 173 -35.27 12.81 9.93
C ILE A 173 -36.12 12.15 11.03
N ASN A 174 -37.42 12.49 11.13
CA ASN A 174 -38.33 11.90 12.12
C ASN A 174 -38.65 10.43 11.82
N SER A 175 -38.64 9.99 10.55
CA SER A 175 -38.85 8.57 10.21
C SER A 175 -37.67 7.69 10.63
N ILE A 176 -36.45 8.23 10.61
CA ILE A 176 -35.23 7.54 11.07
C ILE A 176 -35.17 7.55 12.62
N MET A 177 -35.55 8.65 13.26
CA MET A 177 -35.50 8.77 14.72
C MET A 177 -36.64 8.02 15.43
N GLY A 178 -37.82 7.93 14.81
CA GLY A 178 -38.95 7.12 15.31
C GLY A 178 -38.68 5.61 15.25
N ALA A 179 -37.83 5.15 14.34
CA ALA A 179 -37.39 3.75 14.29
C ALA A 179 -36.37 3.38 15.38
N ALA A 180 -35.61 4.35 15.90
CA ALA A 180 -34.58 4.13 16.92
C ALA A 180 -35.11 4.25 18.38
N SER A 181 -36.25 4.93 18.60
CA SER A 181 -36.82 5.17 19.93
C SER A 181 -37.80 4.09 20.43
N GLY A 182 -37.99 2.98 19.70
CA GLY A 182 -38.79 1.84 20.17
C GLY A 182 -40.26 2.16 20.47
N GLY A 183 -40.80 3.25 19.90
CA GLY A 183 -42.19 3.67 20.06
C GLY A 183 -43.15 2.81 19.23
N ALA A 184 -43.39 1.58 19.69
CA ALA A 184 -44.54 0.79 19.27
C ALA A 184 -45.81 1.39 19.87
N ALA A 185 -46.38 2.42 19.24
CA ALA A 185 -47.75 2.84 19.49
C ALA A 185 -48.32 3.67 18.32
N GLY A 186 -49.07 2.97 17.45
CA GLY A 186 -50.27 3.54 16.83
C GLY A 186 -50.12 4.36 15.56
N GLY A 187 -50.22 3.67 14.41
CA GLY A 187 -50.93 4.18 13.23
C GLY A 187 -50.11 4.93 12.19
N GLY A 188 -49.80 4.26 11.08
CA GLY A 188 -49.33 4.90 9.84
C GLY A 188 -48.15 4.19 9.21
N THR A 189 -48.45 3.28 8.29
CA THR A 189 -47.52 2.52 7.44
C THR A 189 -46.40 3.36 6.82
N GLY A 190 -45.16 2.93 7.04
CA GLY A 190 -43.98 3.46 6.39
C GLY A 190 -42.72 2.72 6.82
N SER A 191 -42.70 1.39 6.68
CA SER A 191 -41.51 0.56 6.89
C SER A 191 -40.37 1.05 5.99
N PHE A 192 -39.47 1.86 6.55
CA PHE A 192 -38.22 2.22 5.90
C PHE A 192 -37.32 0.99 5.89
N ASP A 193 -37.35 0.25 4.79
CA ASP A 193 -36.51 -0.92 4.57
C ASP A 193 -35.09 -0.46 4.20
N MET A 194 -34.27 -0.25 5.23
CA MET A 194 -32.83 0.06 5.13
C MET A 194 -32.08 -0.95 4.25
N ALA A 195 -32.54 -2.21 4.20
CA ALA A 195 -31.92 -3.24 3.36
C ALA A 195 -32.19 -3.01 1.88
N SER A 196 -33.38 -2.52 1.51
CA SER A 196 -33.70 -2.14 0.11
C SER A 196 -32.85 -0.97 -0.39
N PHE A 197 -32.59 0.02 0.46
CA PHE A 197 -31.79 1.20 0.12
C PHE A 197 -30.31 0.84 -0.09
N LEU A 198 -29.75 -0.02 0.76
CA LEU A 198 -28.38 -0.51 0.60
C LEU A 198 -28.25 -1.44 -0.61
N ALA A 199 -29.22 -2.31 -0.85
CA ALA A 199 -29.26 -3.21 -2.00
C ALA A 199 -29.30 -2.46 -3.35
N GLY A 200 -29.96 -1.29 -3.41
CA GLY A 200 -30.03 -0.46 -4.61
C GLY A 200 -28.72 0.22 -5.02
N SER A 201 -27.74 0.33 -4.11
CA SER A 201 -26.42 0.94 -4.39
C SER A 201 -25.36 -0.05 -4.90
N ALA A 202 -25.64 -1.36 -4.87
CA ALA A 202 -24.70 -2.41 -5.24
C ALA A 202 -24.96 -3.02 -6.63
N GLY A 203 -25.96 -2.55 -7.37
CA GLY A 203 -26.46 -3.23 -8.58
C GLY A 203 -26.64 -2.33 -9.80
N LYS A 204 -25.57 -1.71 -10.31
CA LYS A 204 -25.53 -1.23 -11.71
C LYS A 204 -24.13 -1.38 -12.30
N LYS A 205 -23.83 -2.59 -12.78
CA LYS A 205 -22.94 -2.83 -13.90
C LYS A 205 -23.69 -3.74 -14.86
N GLU A 206 -24.28 -3.12 -15.87
CA GLU A 206 -24.97 -3.74 -16.99
C GLU A 206 -23.99 -4.62 -17.79
N GLU A 207 -24.44 -5.84 -18.10
CA GLU A 207 -24.05 -6.58 -19.30
C GLU A 207 -24.58 -5.88 -20.55
N GLY A 208 -23.78 -5.87 -21.63
CA GLY A 208 -24.27 -5.58 -22.98
C GLY A 208 -23.21 -4.96 -23.90
N GLY A 209 -22.43 -5.82 -24.58
CA GLY A 209 -21.48 -5.45 -25.65
C GLY A 209 -20.41 -6.49 -25.88
#